data_AF-A0AAN9QTE7-F1
#
_entry.id   AF-A0AAN9QTE7-F1
#
_cell.length_a   1.000
_cell.length_b   1.000
_cell.length_c   1.000
_cell.angle_alpha   90.00
_cell.angle_beta   90.00
_cell.angle_gamma   90.00
#
_symmetry.space_group_name_H-M   'P 1'
#
loop_
_entity.id
_entity.type
_entity.pdbx_description
1 polymer ?
#
loop_
_entity_poly.entity_id
_entity_poly.type
_entity_poly.pdbx_seq_one_letter_code
_entity_poly.pdbx_strand_id
1 'polypeptide(L)'
;MISLLLSDMVTIYVRVSRRIEFSSFGKVKGRVCIFIRHSADVCIPPPSIPIQSLKRRFQTQLCFLKLFVFLITVHSQVEMAAAPAATFTIGSTASLGQRGSSLPQSRSFGLKFNSQNPLKSFCGLKAMSSVRCESELSFLGKKSGSALRASFASKAQKENSQNFNYQLQPQASYKVAVLGAAGGIGQPLSLLIKMSPLVSDLHLYDVANVKGVAADISHCNTPSQVRDFTGASELAKSLNGVDVVVIPAGVPRKPGMTRDDLFNINAGIVRDLVSAVADNCPGAFILIISNPVNSTVPIAAEVLKQKGVYDPKKLFGVTTLDVVRANTFVAQRKNLKLIDVDVPVVGGHAGITILPLLSKTRPSASFTDEEVEELTVRIQNAGTEVVEAKAGAGSATLSMAYAAARFVESSLRALDGDGDVYECSFVQSDLTDLPFFASRVKLGKKGIEALIPSDLQGLTDYEQKALEALKPELKTSIEKGIAFAQKQAVAA
;
A
#
# COMPACT_ATOMS: atom_id res chain seq x y z
N MET A 1 14.11 18.02 16.56
CA MET A 1 15.52 18.44 16.67
C MET A 1 16.19 18.04 15.37
N ILE A 2 16.45 18.99 14.48
CA ILE A 2 17.31 18.81 13.30
C ILE A 2 18.30 19.97 13.36
N SER A 3 19.58 19.63 13.37
CA SER A 3 20.68 20.60 13.41
C SER A 3 21.14 20.88 11.98
N LEU A 4 21.13 22.15 11.60
CA LEU A 4 21.94 22.65 10.49
C LEU A 4 22.63 23.91 10.99
N LEU A 5 23.91 23.78 11.27
CA LEU A 5 24.78 24.86 11.75
C LEU A 5 25.05 25.84 10.61
N LEU A 6 24.63 27.09 10.78
CA LEU A 6 25.33 28.29 10.31
C LEU A 6 24.82 29.52 11.08
N SER A 7 25.53 29.83 12.17
CA SER A 7 25.69 31.13 12.85
C SER A 7 24.47 32.08 13.00
N ASP A 8 24.15 32.35 14.27
CA ASP A 8 23.51 33.56 14.80
C ASP A 8 22.07 33.91 14.36
N MET A 9 21.09 33.24 14.96
CA MET A 9 19.76 33.84 15.18
C MET A 9 19.16 33.54 16.56
N VAL A 10 18.53 34.57 17.13
CA VAL A 10 17.80 34.55 18.40
C VAL A 10 16.64 33.53 18.35
N THR A 11 16.59 32.61 19.31
CA THR A 11 15.47 31.68 19.46
C THR A 11 14.28 32.36 20.14
N ILE A 12 13.21 32.64 19.39
CA ILE A 12 11.97 33.17 19.93
C ILE A 12 11.03 32.01 20.30
N TYR A 13 10.81 31.80 21.60
CA TYR A 13 9.80 30.87 22.10
C TYR A 13 8.40 31.50 22.07
N VAL A 14 7.54 31.05 21.15
CA VAL A 14 6.12 31.42 21.12
C VAL A 14 5.30 30.29 21.77
N ARG A 15 4.83 30.49 23.01
CA ARG A 15 3.90 29.57 23.69
C ARG A 15 2.47 30.01 23.46
N VAL A 16 1.75 29.36 22.53
CA VAL A 16 0.31 29.56 22.34
C VAL A 16 -0.46 28.68 23.32
N SER A 17 -0.94 29.27 24.43
CA SER A 17 -1.94 28.62 25.29
C SER A 17 -3.34 29.12 24.95
N ARG A 18 -4.21 28.26 24.44
CA ARG A 18 -5.66 28.52 24.42
C ARG A 18 -6.21 28.31 25.84
N ARG A 19 -6.83 29.33 26.42
CA ARG A 19 -7.70 29.19 27.61
C ARG A 19 -9.13 29.45 27.16
N ILE A 20 -10.01 28.47 27.36
CA ILE A 20 -11.45 28.61 27.09
C ILE A 20 -12.11 28.79 28.45
N GLU A 21 -12.65 29.98 28.69
CA GLU A 21 -13.53 30.26 29.83
C GLU A 21 -14.96 30.40 29.28
N PHE A 22 -15.87 29.60 29.82
CA PHE A 22 -17.29 29.68 29.48
C PHE A 22 -17.97 30.68 30.40
N SER A 23 -18.55 31.75 29.83
CA SER A 23 -19.54 32.57 30.53
C SER A 23 -20.94 32.21 30.05
N SER A 24 -21.88 32.16 30.99
CA SER A 24 -23.29 31.87 30.75
C SER A 24 -24.00 33.10 30.15
N PHE A 25 -23.79 33.35 28.86
CA PHE A 25 -24.73 33.97 27.89
C PHE A 25 -24.00 34.01 26.53
N GLY A 26 -24.54 33.32 25.53
CA GLY A 26 -23.78 32.91 24.34
C GLY A 26 -23.19 34.06 23.50
N LYS A 27 -21.87 34.24 23.59
CA LYS A 27 -20.99 34.87 22.57
C LYS A 27 -19.53 34.55 22.87
N VAL A 28 -18.88 33.72 22.04
CA VAL A 28 -17.45 33.40 22.19
C VAL A 28 -16.61 34.59 21.68
N LYS A 29 -15.82 35.21 22.56
CA LYS A 29 -14.78 36.19 22.19
C LYS A 29 -13.40 35.63 22.56
N GLY A 30 -12.66 35.12 21.58
CA GLY A 30 -11.24 34.81 21.76
C GLY A 30 -10.40 36.09 21.79
N ARG A 31 -9.53 36.24 22.80
CA ARG A 31 -8.39 37.19 22.76
C ARG A 31 -7.09 36.41 22.72
N VAL A 32 -6.16 36.85 21.88
CA VAL A 32 -4.78 36.37 21.86
C VAL A 32 -3.92 37.38 22.61
N CYS A 33 -3.38 36.98 23.76
CA CYS A 33 -2.40 37.77 24.51
C CYS A 33 -1.00 37.19 24.26
N ILE A 34 -0.06 38.05 23.85
CA ILE A 34 1.34 37.68 23.61
C ILE A 34 2.17 38.23 24.77
N PHE A 35 2.85 37.34 25.50
CA PHE A 35 3.84 37.73 26.51
C PHE A 35 5.24 37.53 25.95
N ILE A 36 6.07 38.57 26.02
CA ILE A 36 7.49 38.55 25.68
C ILE A 36 8.26 38.71 26.99
N ARG A 37 9.22 37.82 27.27
CA ARG A 37 10.15 37.94 28.41
C ARG A 37 11.56 38.09 27.86
N HIS A 38 12.32 39.04 28.39
CA HIS A 38 13.75 39.16 28.14
C HIS A 38 14.53 38.72 29.38
N SER A 39 15.63 38.01 29.14
CA SER A 39 16.73 37.83 30.08
C SER A 39 18.00 38.05 29.27
N ALA A 40 18.81 39.01 29.69
CA ALA A 40 20.04 39.40 29.03
C ALA A 40 21.10 39.62 30.10
N ASP A 41 22.27 39.00 29.94
CA ASP A 41 23.50 39.30 30.66
C ASP A 41 24.68 38.65 29.92
N VAL A 42 25.35 39.41 29.04
CA VAL A 42 26.75 39.19 28.61
C VAL A 42 27.36 40.55 28.24
N CYS A 43 28.61 40.80 28.63
CA CYS A 43 29.33 42.05 28.38
C CYS A 43 29.97 42.16 26.96
N ILE A 44 30.23 43.41 26.58
CA ILE A 44 30.86 43.96 25.34
C ILE A 44 32.38 43.59 25.22
N PRO A 45 33.16 43.84 24.11
CA PRO A 45 33.04 44.91 23.09
C PRO A 45 33.34 44.45 21.60
N PRO A 46 33.75 45.27 20.59
CA PRO A 46 33.26 45.20 19.18
C PRO A 46 34.41 44.86 18.18
N PRO A 47 34.39 45.10 16.82
CA PRO A 47 33.46 45.84 15.92
C PRO A 47 33.16 45.09 14.58
N SER A 48 32.61 45.62 13.46
CA SER A 48 31.81 46.82 13.08
C SER A 48 31.14 46.57 11.73
N ILE A 49 29.84 46.88 11.55
CA ILE A 49 29.13 46.89 10.24
C ILE A 49 28.11 48.06 10.19
N PRO A 50 27.85 48.73 9.04
CA PRO A 50 27.04 49.97 9.00
C PRO A 50 25.52 49.80 9.19
N ILE A 51 24.94 50.70 9.99
CA ILE A 51 23.53 50.67 10.46
C ILE A 51 22.46 50.87 9.36
N GLN A 52 22.83 51.36 8.17
CA GLN A 52 21.85 51.60 7.09
C GLN A 52 21.31 50.32 6.42
N SER A 53 22.02 49.18 6.50
CA SER A 53 21.55 47.90 5.94
C SER A 53 20.40 47.27 6.75
N LEU A 54 20.36 47.51 8.07
CA LEU A 54 19.37 46.87 8.96
C LEU A 54 17.95 47.41 8.76
N LYS A 55 17.78 48.73 8.55
CA LYS A 55 16.46 49.36 8.41
C LYS A 55 15.67 48.83 7.21
N ARG A 56 16.31 48.58 6.06
CA ARG A 56 15.62 48.00 4.89
C ARG A 56 15.15 46.56 5.15
N ARG A 57 15.98 45.70 5.76
CA ARG A 57 15.60 44.30 6.04
C ARG A 57 14.45 44.16 7.04
N PHE A 58 14.40 44.99 8.08
CA PHE A 58 13.29 45.00 9.04
C PHE A 58 11.96 45.40 8.40
N GLN A 59 11.98 46.37 7.48
CA GLN A 59 10.76 46.87 6.83
C GLN A 59 10.16 45.82 5.86
N THR A 60 10.99 45.02 5.18
CA THR A 60 10.53 43.91 4.34
C THR A 60 9.89 42.78 5.15
N GLN A 61 10.50 42.36 6.27
CA GLN A 61 9.93 41.29 7.11
C GLN A 61 8.59 41.70 7.76
N LEU A 62 8.44 42.97 8.16
CA LEU A 62 7.19 43.47 8.72
C LEU A 62 6.04 43.52 7.68
N CYS A 63 6.36 43.71 6.40
CA CYS A 63 5.39 43.61 5.30
C CYS A 63 4.94 42.15 5.08
N PHE A 64 5.86 41.18 5.08
CA PHE A 64 5.50 39.76 4.95
C PHE A 64 4.60 39.28 6.09
N LEU A 65 4.87 39.67 7.33
CA LEU A 65 4.03 39.28 8.47
C LEU A 65 2.62 39.89 8.40
N LYS A 66 2.48 41.14 7.93
CA LYS A 66 1.17 41.77 7.68
C LYS A 66 0.40 41.09 6.54
N LEU A 67 1.09 40.72 5.46
CA LEU A 67 0.48 40.02 4.32
C LEU A 67 -0.05 38.63 4.72
N PHE A 68 0.70 37.90 5.56
CA PHE A 68 0.31 36.59 6.06
C PHE A 68 -0.92 36.65 6.98
N VAL A 69 -0.99 37.64 7.88
CA VAL A 69 -2.17 37.88 8.74
C VAL A 69 -3.39 38.32 7.92
N PHE A 70 -3.21 39.12 6.86
CA PHE A 70 -4.29 39.52 5.96
C PHE A 70 -4.87 38.34 5.18
N LEU A 71 -4.03 37.47 4.62
CA LEU A 71 -4.44 36.24 3.92
C LEU A 71 -5.28 35.30 4.80
N ILE A 72 -4.86 35.10 6.06
CA ILE A 72 -5.63 34.28 7.03
C ILE A 72 -6.98 34.92 7.35
N THR A 73 -7.05 36.25 7.41
CA THR A 73 -8.30 36.97 7.72
C THR A 73 -9.30 36.91 6.56
N VAL A 74 -8.82 37.05 5.31
CA VAL A 74 -9.66 36.96 4.10
C VAL A 74 -10.19 35.54 3.90
N HIS A 75 -9.34 34.52 4.07
CA HIS A 75 -9.77 33.12 3.90
C HIS A 75 -10.86 32.71 4.92
N SER A 76 -10.91 33.36 6.08
CA SER A 76 -11.92 33.08 7.11
C SER A 76 -13.25 33.83 6.91
N GLN A 77 -13.36 34.73 5.93
CA GLN A 77 -14.62 35.46 5.62
C GLN A 77 -15.35 34.92 4.38
N VAL A 78 -14.69 34.14 3.52
CA VAL A 78 -15.30 33.60 2.28
C VAL A 78 -16.18 32.36 2.54
N GLU A 79 -16.00 31.64 3.65
CA GLU A 79 -16.77 30.43 4.00
C GLU A 79 -18.17 30.67 4.61
N MET A 80 -18.63 31.94 4.73
CA MET A 80 -19.87 32.29 5.45
C MET A 80 -20.89 33.02 4.56
N ALA A 81 -21.38 32.36 3.50
CA ALA A 81 -22.47 32.88 2.67
C ALA A 81 -23.39 31.76 2.11
N ALA A 82 -24.36 31.30 2.91
CA ALA A 82 -25.48 30.48 2.44
C ALA A 82 -26.73 30.69 3.31
N ALA A 83 -27.90 30.81 2.67
CA ALA A 83 -29.24 30.89 3.27
C ALA A 83 -30.28 30.47 2.20
N PRO A 84 -31.56 30.17 2.54
CA PRO A 84 -32.17 30.07 3.86
C PRO A 84 -32.77 28.67 4.17
N ALA A 85 -33.32 28.50 5.38
CA ALA A 85 -33.94 27.26 5.84
C ALA A 85 -35.42 27.12 5.42
N ALA A 86 -35.89 25.87 5.32
CA ALA A 86 -37.31 25.54 5.22
C ALA A 86 -37.81 24.90 6.54
N THR A 87 -38.93 25.40 7.06
CA THR A 87 -39.54 24.96 8.33
C THR A 87 -40.55 23.85 8.09
N PHE A 88 -40.55 22.81 8.93
CA PHE A 88 -41.71 21.93 9.10
C PHE A 88 -41.98 21.64 10.57
N THR A 89 -43.25 21.73 10.95
CA THR A 89 -43.75 21.58 12.33
C THR A 89 -44.90 20.58 12.32
N ILE A 90 -44.86 19.57 13.19
CA ILE A 90 -46.05 18.83 13.64
C ILE A 90 -45.92 18.66 15.16
N GLY A 91 -47.01 18.85 15.90
CA GLY A 91 -46.99 18.93 17.35
C GLY A 91 -47.87 17.91 18.07
N SER A 92 -47.62 17.83 19.38
CA SER A 92 -48.58 17.53 20.46
C SER A 92 -49.41 16.23 20.43
N THR A 93 -49.24 15.43 21.47
CA THR A 93 -50.21 15.41 22.60
C THR A 93 -49.59 14.77 23.84
N ALA A 94 -50.16 15.05 25.01
CA ALA A 94 -49.65 14.61 26.32
C ALA A 94 -50.75 13.92 27.13
N SER A 95 -50.37 13.14 28.15
CA SER A 95 -51.24 12.82 29.28
C SER A 95 -50.43 12.74 30.58
N LEU A 96 -51.09 13.08 31.70
CA LEU A 96 -50.48 13.32 33.01
C LEU A 96 -50.71 12.16 33.99
N GLY A 97 -49.82 12.04 34.99
CA GLY A 97 -50.08 11.27 36.22
C GLY A 97 -49.07 11.56 37.33
N GLN A 98 -49.39 12.46 38.26
CA GLN A 98 -48.76 12.51 39.60
C GLN A 98 -49.46 11.47 40.52
N ARG A 99 -48.98 11.07 41.71
CA ARG A 99 -48.21 11.78 42.76
C ARG A 99 -47.74 10.75 43.82
N GLY A 100 -46.65 10.99 44.56
CA GLY A 100 -46.33 10.22 45.77
C GLY A 100 -44.84 10.17 46.13
N SER A 101 -44.48 10.59 47.34
CA SER A 101 -43.08 10.80 47.78
C SER A 101 -42.61 9.85 48.89
N SER A 102 -41.39 9.32 48.80
CA SER A 102 -40.32 9.44 49.83
C SER A 102 -39.15 8.46 49.58
N LEU A 103 -37.94 8.86 49.97
CA LEU A 103 -36.69 8.09 49.88
C LEU A 103 -36.37 7.44 51.25
N PRO A 104 -35.59 6.33 51.27
CA PRO A 104 -34.18 6.51 51.63
C PRO A 104 -33.16 5.66 50.85
N GLN A 105 -32.04 6.31 50.54
CA GLN A 105 -30.66 5.81 50.36
C GLN A 105 -30.42 4.31 50.05
N SER A 106 -29.94 4.02 48.84
CA SER A 106 -29.26 2.75 48.49
C SER A 106 -27.72 2.91 48.50
N ARG A 107 -27.01 1.83 48.86
CA ARG A 107 -25.55 1.82 49.08
C ARG A 107 -24.77 1.59 47.78
N SER A 108 -23.64 2.28 47.63
CA SER A 108 -22.65 2.00 46.58
C SER A 108 -21.85 0.72 46.88
N PHE A 109 -21.94 -0.30 46.02
CA PHE A 109 -21.01 -1.43 46.05
C PHE A 109 -19.73 -1.07 45.29
N GLY A 110 -18.62 -0.93 46.02
CA GLY A 110 -17.28 -0.76 45.45
C GLY A 110 -16.49 -2.06 45.49
N LEU A 111 -16.08 -2.57 44.32
CA LEU A 111 -15.13 -3.69 44.23
C LEU A 111 -13.70 -3.17 44.39
N LYS A 112 -13.01 -3.63 45.44
CA LYS A 112 -11.58 -3.37 45.66
C LYS A 112 -10.74 -4.44 44.95
N PHE A 113 -9.80 -4.02 44.10
CA PHE A 113 -8.67 -4.86 43.71
C PHE A 113 -7.52 -4.66 44.71
N ASN A 114 -7.04 -5.75 45.30
CA ASN A 114 -5.80 -5.75 46.07
C ASN A 114 -4.60 -5.79 45.10
N SER A 115 -3.76 -4.76 45.14
CA SER A 115 -2.44 -4.78 44.53
C SER A 115 -1.40 -4.67 45.63
N GLN A 116 -0.50 -5.66 45.74
CA GLN A 116 0.66 -5.59 46.62
C GLN A 116 1.97 -5.66 45.83
N ASN A 117 2.80 -4.65 46.11
CA ASN A 117 4.26 -4.64 46.03
C ASN A 117 4.94 -4.35 44.68
N PRO A 118 6.14 -3.71 44.72
CA PRO A 118 6.41 -2.60 43.82
C PRO A 118 7.48 -2.87 42.75
N LEU A 119 7.41 -2.08 41.67
CA LEU A 119 8.43 -2.04 40.62
C LEU A 119 9.77 -1.53 41.17
N LYS A 120 10.82 -2.35 41.05
CA LYS A 120 12.21 -1.88 41.15
C LYS A 120 12.76 -1.58 39.76
N SER A 121 13.46 -0.45 39.66
CA SER A 121 14.28 -0.05 38.51
C SER A 121 15.24 -1.17 38.09
N PHE A 122 15.46 -1.30 36.78
CA PHE A 122 16.55 -2.11 36.24
C PHE A 122 17.34 -1.32 35.19
N CYS A 123 18.64 -1.20 35.43
CA CYS A 123 19.63 -0.67 34.51
C CYS A 123 20.91 -1.49 34.70
N GLY A 124 21.60 -1.84 33.61
CA GLY A 124 22.90 -2.52 33.64
C GLY A 124 22.91 -3.92 33.02
N LEU A 125 23.74 -4.09 31.99
CA LEU A 125 24.12 -5.41 31.46
C LEU A 125 25.02 -6.15 32.45
N LYS A 126 24.85 -7.48 32.59
CA LYS A 126 25.96 -8.44 32.68
C LYS A 126 25.54 -9.87 32.36
N ALA A 127 26.54 -10.65 31.93
CA ALA A 127 26.45 -11.85 31.10
C ALA A 127 25.83 -13.14 31.70
N MET A 128 25.28 -13.94 30.78
CA MET A 128 25.24 -15.42 30.73
C MET A 128 24.88 -16.24 31.98
N SER A 129 23.70 -16.86 31.94
CA SER A 129 23.59 -18.34 31.90
C SER A 129 22.30 -18.74 31.16
N SER A 130 22.29 -19.94 30.57
CA SER A 130 21.35 -20.33 29.50
C SER A 130 19.89 -20.51 29.91
N VAL A 131 18.97 -19.86 29.19
CA VAL A 131 17.58 -20.31 29.03
C VAL A 131 17.23 -20.21 27.53
N ARG A 132 16.83 -21.32 26.90
CA ARG A 132 16.22 -21.28 25.56
C ARG A 132 14.81 -20.71 25.70
N CYS A 133 14.57 -19.55 25.10
CA CYS A 133 13.24 -19.00 24.91
C CYS A 133 13.02 -18.86 23.39
N GLU A 134 12.15 -19.71 22.83
CA GLU A 134 11.71 -19.55 21.44
C GLU A 134 10.75 -18.36 21.37
N SER A 135 11.22 -17.24 20.82
CA SER A 135 10.38 -16.10 20.51
C SER A 135 9.72 -16.32 19.15
N GLU A 136 8.45 -16.72 19.15
CA GLU A 136 7.65 -16.78 17.92
C GLU A 136 7.27 -15.37 17.46
N LEU A 137 7.90 -14.89 16.39
CA LEU A 137 7.50 -13.68 15.69
C LEU A 137 6.33 -13.98 14.73
N SER A 138 5.11 -13.71 15.18
CA SER A 138 3.89 -13.83 14.40
C SER A 138 3.73 -12.70 13.38
N PHE A 139 4.50 -12.76 12.28
CA PHE A 139 4.27 -11.94 11.07
C PHE A 139 4.31 -12.76 9.76
N LEU A 140 4.85 -13.97 9.80
CA LEU A 140 4.84 -14.91 8.68
C LEU A 140 3.98 -16.13 9.05
N GLY A 141 2.93 -16.39 8.28
CA GLY A 141 2.04 -17.53 8.49
C GLY A 141 2.79 -18.86 8.32
N LYS A 142 2.94 -19.64 9.39
CA LYS A 142 3.52 -20.99 9.32
C LYS A 142 2.56 -21.95 8.61
N LYS A 143 2.92 -22.29 7.36
CA LYS A 143 2.65 -23.54 6.62
C LYS A 143 1.51 -24.43 7.13
N SER A 144 0.39 -24.44 6.41
CA SER A 144 -0.66 -25.47 6.50
C SER A 144 -0.22 -26.82 5.90
N GLY A 145 0.87 -27.39 6.41
CA GLY A 145 1.45 -28.65 5.91
C GLY A 145 0.89 -29.93 6.55
N SER A 146 0.01 -29.81 7.55
CA SER A 146 -0.45 -30.93 8.40
C SER A 146 -1.94 -31.26 8.32
N ALA A 147 -2.73 -30.51 7.55
CA ALA A 147 -4.20 -30.68 7.50
C ALA A 147 -4.71 -31.55 6.32
N LEU A 148 -3.84 -31.99 5.41
CA LEU A 148 -4.22 -32.80 4.22
C LEU A 148 -3.60 -34.21 4.20
N ARG A 149 -2.96 -34.65 5.29
CA ARG A 149 -2.28 -35.97 5.37
C ARG A 149 -3.03 -37.00 6.23
N ALA A 150 -4.36 -36.97 6.17
CA ALA A 150 -5.28 -37.88 6.88
C ALA A 150 -6.24 -38.59 5.91
N SER A 151 -5.70 -39.16 4.84
CA SER A 151 -6.34 -40.18 4.00
C SER A 151 -5.24 -41.01 3.34
N PHE A 152 -5.45 -42.32 3.19
CA PHE A 152 -4.46 -43.31 2.73
C PHE A 152 -3.28 -43.59 3.67
N ALA A 153 -3.59 -44.04 4.89
CA ALA A 153 -2.66 -44.84 5.69
C ALA A 153 -2.90 -46.34 5.45
N SER A 154 -2.14 -46.98 4.55
CA SER A 154 -1.98 -48.45 4.55
C SER A 154 -0.88 -48.96 3.59
N LYS A 155 0.37 -48.92 4.06
CA LYS A 155 1.31 -50.06 4.15
C LYS A 155 2.74 -49.55 4.35
N ALA A 156 3.31 -49.88 5.49
CA ALA A 156 4.73 -49.64 5.76
C ALA A 156 5.58 -50.68 5.02
N GLN A 157 6.64 -50.21 4.36
CA GLN A 157 7.88 -50.98 4.23
C GLN A 157 9.03 -50.16 4.83
N LYS A 158 10.01 -50.88 5.38
CA LYS A 158 11.05 -50.34 6.24
C LYS A 158 12.24 -49.78 5.46
N GLU A 159 12.87 -48.79 6.10
CA GLU A 159 14.33 -48.54 6.08
C GLU A 159 14.99 -48.28 4.72
N ASN A 160 15.23 -46.99 4.45
CA ASN A 160 16.62 -46.51 4.56
C ASN A 160 16.66 -45.00 4.91
N SER A 161 16.79 -44.69 6.20
CA SER A 161 16.67 -43.31 6.72
C SER A 161 17.98 -42.52 6.56
N GLN A 162 18.25 -41.99 5.37
CA GLN A 162 19.23 -40.91 5.24
C GLN A 162 18.60 -39.58 5.69
N ASN A 163 18.96 -39.13 6.89
CA ASN A 163 18.57 -37.83 7.44
C ASN A 163 19.25 -36.69 6.67
N PHE A 164 18.70 -36.30 5.52
CA PHE A 164 19.02 -35.03 4.88
C PHE A 164 18.39 -33.86 5.66
N ASN A 165 19.07 -33.45 6.73
CA ASN A 165 18.82 -32.16 7.37
C ASN A 165 19.28 -31.02 6.46
N TYR A 166 18.46 -30.72 5.44
CA TYR A 166 18.52 -29.41 4.77
C TYR A 166 18.02 -28.34 5.75
N GLN A 167 18.90 -27.90 6.64
CA GLN A 167 18.76 -26.60 7.31
C GLN A 167 18.97 -25.50 6.25
N LEU A 168 17.91 -25.24 5.48
CA LEU A 168 17.75 -23.99 4.73
C LEU A 168 17.65 -22.84 5.74
N GLN A 169 18.80 -22.37 6.21
CA GLN A 169 18.96 -21.00 6.67
C GLN A 169 18.67 -20.12 5.44
N PRO A 170 17.63 -19.27 5.44
CA PRO A 170 17.36 -18.39 4.31
C PRO A 170 18.51 -17.39 4.20
N GLN A 171 19.45 -17.66 3.29
CA GLN A 171 20.50 -16.71 2.98
C GLN A 171 19.88 -15.65 2.07
N ALA A 172 19.87 -14.40 2.54
CA ALA A 172 19.47 -13.26 1.75
C ALA A 172 20.29 -13.22 0.45
N SER A 173 19.66 -13.53 -0.69
CA SER A 173 20.36 -13.86 -1.95
C SER A 173 19.83 -13.10 -3.17
N TYR A 174 18.60 -12.58 -3.11
CA TYR A 174 17.93 -11.98 -4.27
C TYR A 174 17.92 -10.46 -4.19
N LYS A 175 18.06 -9.80 -5.34
CA LYS A 175 17.99 -8.35 -5.46
C LYS A 175 16.65 -7.92 -6.01
N VAL A 176 16.03 -6.94 -5.35
CA VAL A 176 14.71 -6.41 -5.74
C VAL A 176 14.84 -4.93 -6.05
N ALA A 177 14.32 -4.48 -7.19
CA ALA A 177 14.21 -3.07 -7.54
C ALA A 177 12.76 -2.59 -7.44
N VAL A 178 12.54 -1.45 -6.79
CA VAL A 178 11.24 -0.76 -6.76
C VAL A 178 11.35 0.53 -7.57
N LEU A 179 10.70 0.57 -8.73
CA LEU A 179 10.69 1.73 -9.63
C LEU A 179 9.45 2.59 -9.33
N GLY A 180 9.65 3.78 -8.76
CA GLY A 180 8.60 4.59 -8.14
C GLY A 180 8.57 4.48 -6.61
N ALA A 181 9.73 4.25 -6.00
CA ALA A 181 9.88 3.96 -4.57
C ALA A 181 9.48 5.12 -3.62
N ALA A 182 9.52 6.37 -4.09
CA ALA A 182 9.10 7.52 -3.29
C ALA A 182 7.58 7.79 -3.37
N GLY A 183 6.85 7.10 -4.24
CA GLY A 183 5.41 7.19 -4.37
C GLY A 183 4.63 6.59 -3.18
N GLY A 184 3.32 6.89 -3.10
CA GLY A 184 2.46 6.45 -2.00
C GLY A 184 2.23 4.94 -1.87
N ILE A 185 2.47 4.17 -2.95
CA ILE A 185 2.59 2.70 -2.89
C ILE A 185 4.05 2.30 -2.64
N GLY A 186 4.99 2.97 -3.32
CA GLY A 186 6.42 2.66 -3.29
C GLY A 186 7.03 2.65 -1.88
N GLN A 187 6.73 3.64 -1.03
CA GLN A 187 7.29 3.71 0.32
C GLN A 187 6.88 2.53 1.21
N PRO A 188 5.56 2.26 1.45
CA PRO A 188 5.16 1.11 2.25
C PRO A 188 5.52 -0.24 1.60
N LEU A 189 5.56 -0.33 0.26
CA LEU A 189 6.01 -1.52 -0.45
C LEU A 189 7.50 -1.80 -0.17
N SER A 190 8.34 -0.77 -0.24
CA SER A 190 9.78 -0.86 0.03
C SER A 190 10.05 -1.31 1.46
N LEU A 191 9.27 -0.81 2.44
CA LEU A 191 9.34 -1.26 3.84
C LEU A 191 9.00 -2.75 3.98
N LEU A 192 7.94 -3.22 3.33
CA LEU A 192 7.55 -4.64 3.38
C LEU A 192 8.57 -5.55 2.69
N ILE A 193 9.16 -5.14 1.56
CA ILE A 193 10.23 -5.90 0.89
C ILE A 193 11.50 -5.93 1.75
N LYS A 194 11.87 -4.82 2.41
CA LYS A 194 12.97 -4.77 3.38
C LYS A 194 12.81 -5.76 4.54
N MET A 195 11.57 -6.14 4.88
CA MET A 195 11.29 -7.13 5.93
C MET A 195 11.46 -8.59 5.49
N SER A 196 11.55 -8.89 4.19
CA SER A 196 11.75 -10.26 3.71
C SER A 196 13.19 -10.75 3.98
N PRO A 197 13.37 -11.97 4.53
CA PRO A 197 14.69 -12.54 4.77
C PRO A 197 15.39 -13.01 3.47
N LEU A 198 14.67 -13.10 2.35
CA LEU A 198 15.19 -13.58 1.07
C LEU A 198 15.97 -12.49 0.28
N VAL A 199 15.77 -11.21 0.63
CA VAL A 199 16.30 -10.06 -0.12
C VAL A 199 17.69 -9.66 0.38
N SER A 200 18.72 -9.71 -0.48
CA SER A 200 20.09 -9.25 -0.19
C SER A 200 20.25 -7.73 -0.39
N ASP A 201 19.67 -7.20 -1.46
CA ASP A 201 19.75 -5.80 -1.85
C ASP A 201 18.38 -5.30 -2.29
N LEU A 202 17.98 -4.15 -1.75
CA LEU A 202 16.77 -3.42 -2.12
C LEU A 202 17.18 -2.12 -2.83
N HIS A 203 17.02 -2.12 -4.16
CA HIS A 203 17.28 -0.96 -5.00
C HIS A 203 16.02 -0.10 -5.09
N LEU A 204 16.10 1.14 -4.60
CA LEU A 204 14.99 2.09 -4.63
C LEU A 204 15.25 3.14 -5.70
N TYR A 205 14.41 3.17 -6.73
CA TYR A 205 14.48 4.15 -7.80
C TYR A 205 13.28 5.08 -7.78
N ASP A 206 13.51 6.38 -7.96
CA ASP A 206 12.47 7.35 -8.28
C ASP A 206 13.07 8.57 -9.01
N VAL A 207 12.23 9.41 -9.62
CA VAL A 207 12.68 10.67 -10.23
C VAL A 207 13.06 11.72 -9.18
N ALA A 208 12.55 11.61 -7.95
CA ALA A 208 12.85 12.51 -6.84
C ALA A 208 12.66 11.84 -5.47
N ASN A 209 13.17 12.48 -4.40
CA ASN A 209 12.91 12.19 -2.98
C ASN A 209 13.32 10.81 -2.43
N VAL A 210 13.78 9.87 -3.27
CA VAL A 210 14.11 8.49 -2.87
C VAL A 210 15.24 8.39 -1.83
N LYS A 211 16.18 9.35 -1.81
CA LYS A 211 17.26 9.43 -0.80
C LYS A 211 16.76 9.43 0.64
N GLY A 212 15.69 10.16 0.94
CA GLY A 212 15.09 10.18 2.27
C GLY A 212 14.45 8.83 2.63
N VAL A 213 13.76 8.22 1.67
CA VAL A 213 13.10 6.91 1.82
C VAL A 213 14.12 5.80 2.05
N ALA A 214 15.22 5.79 1.29
CA ALA A 214 16.30 4.82 1.45
C ALA A 214 17.00 4.96 2.80
N ALA A 215 17.30 6.20 3.23
CA ALA A 215 17.90 6.45 4.54
C ALA A 215 17.00 5.95 5.69
N ASP A 216 15.70 6.24 5.65
CA ASP A 216 14.72 5.79 6.66
C ASP A 216 14.65 4.24 6.72
N ILE A 217 14.42 3.59 5.58
CA ILE A 217 14.28 2.12 5.48
C ILE A 217 15.62 1.41 5.79
N SER A 218 16.77 2.06 5.59
CA SER A 218 18.09 1.47 5.91
C SER A 218 18.27 1.20 7.41
N HIS A 219 17.56 1.92 8.28
CA HIS A 219 17.61 1.71 9.73
C HIS A 219 16.88 0.44 10.20
N CYS A 220 16.07 -0.21 9.35
CA CYS A 220 15.42 -1.48 9.69
C CYS A 220 16.47 -2.61 9.80
N ASN A 221 16.47 -3.30 10.94
CA ASN A 221 17.46 -4.30 11.35
C ASN A 221 17.27 -5.68 10.68
N THR A 222 17.21 -5.70 9.36
CA THR A 222 17.01 -6.87 8.50
C THR A 222 18.19 -7.01 7.51
N PRO A 223 18.47 -8.21 6.94
CA PRO A 223 19.71 -8.45 6.19
C PRO A 223 19.85 -7.65 4.88
N SER A 224 18.73 -7.24 4.27
CA SER A 224 18.72 -6.49 3.01
C SER A 224 19.45 -5.13 3.11
N GLN A 225 20.39 -4.88 2.21
CA GLN A 225 21.05 -3.58 2.04
C GLN A 225 20.20 -2.66 1.15
N VAL A 226 19.91 -1.44 1.60
CA VAL A 226 19.11 -0.47 0.84
C VAL A 226 20.02 0.45 0.04
N ARG A 227 19.68 0.71 -1.23
CA ARG A 227 20.41 1.62 -2.12
C ARG A 227 19.43 2.56 -2.82
N ASP A 228 19.73 3.85 -2.86
CA ASP A 228 18.96 4.85 -3.61
C ASP A 228 19.52 5.09 -5.02
N PHE A 229 18.61 5.41 -5.95
CA PHE A 229 18.92 5.81 -7.32
C PHE A 229 17.93 6.90 -7.75
N THR A 230 18.42 8.14 -7.94
CA THR A 230 17.58 9.32 -8.19
C THR A 230 17.74 9.82 -9.63
N GLY A 231 16.62 9.85 -10.37
CA GLY A 231 16.55 10.46 -11.70
C GLY A 231 17.12 9.60 -12.83
N ALA A 232 16.81 9.97 -14.07
CA ALA A 232 17.01 9.13 -15.26
C ALA A 232 18.45 8.61 -15.46
N SER A 233 19.47 9.37 -15.05
CA SER A 233 20.89 8.97 -15.13
C SER A 233 21.24 7.78 -14.23
N GLU A 234 20.47 7.51 -13.18
CA GLU A 234 20.73 6.41 -12.22
C GLU A 234 19.80 5.21 -12.43
N LEU A 235 18.82 5.29 -13.34
CA LEU A 235 17.86 4.22 -13.63
C LEU A 235 18.55 2.92 -14.07
N ALA A 236 19.45 2.99 -15.05
CA ALA A 236 20.22 1.82 -15.50
C ALA A 236 20.98 1.15 -14.34
N LYS A 237 21.65 1.96 -13.51
CA LYS A 237 22.42 1.48 -12.34
C LYS A 237 21.53 0.81 -11.29
N SER A 238 20.28 1.24 -11.15
CA SER A 238 19.29 0.66 -10.23
C SER A 238 18.86 -0.76 -10.62
N LEU A 239 19.07 -1.15 -11.88
CA LEU A 239 18.64 -2.42 -12.44
C LEU A 239 19.75 -3.49 -12.49
N ASN A 240 20.99 -3.11 -12.18
CA ASN A 240 22.15 -3.99 -12.28
C ASN A 240 22.05 -5.26 -11.41
N GLY A 241 21.89 -6.41 -12.07
CA GLY A 241 21.84 -7.72 -11.41
C GLY A 241 20.65 -7.91 -10.49
N VAL A 242 19.50 -7.31 -10.85
CA VAL A 242 18.21 -7.44 -10.18
C VAL A 242 17.47 -8.70 -10.64
N ASP A 243 16.89 -9.44 -9.70
CA ASP A 243 16.12 -10.66 -9.96
C ASP A 243 14.62 -10.38 -10.09
N VAL A 244 14.11 -9.39 -9.35
CA VAL A 244 12.69 -8.97 -9.36
C VAL A 244 12.60 -7.45 -9.46
N VAL A 245 11.96 -6.95 -10.52
CA VAL A 245 11.65 -5.53 -10.72
C VAL A 245 10.17 -5.30 -10.45
N VAL A 246 9.85 -4.36 -9.56
CA VAL A 246 8.48 -3.99 -9.19
C VAL A 246 8.23 -2.56 -9.63
N ILE A 247 7.16 -2.33 -10.37
CA ILE A 247 6.84 -1.02 -10.97
C ILE A 247 5.50 -0.48 -10.42
N PRO A 248 5.50 0.14 -9.23
CA PRO A 248 4.41 0.98 -8.73
C PRO A 248 4.42 2.40 -9.32
N ALA A 249 5.45 2.80 -10.07
CA ALA A 249 5.54 4.12 -10.70
C ALA A 249 4.30 4.46 -11.54
N GLY A 250 3.79 5.67 -11.32
CA GLY A 250 2.62 6.19 -12.02
C GLY A 250 2.08 7.42 -11.32
N VAL A 251 1.34 8.24 -12.07
CA VAL A 251 0.65 9.41 -11.53
C VAL A 251 -0.72 8.95 -11.00
N PRO A 252 -1.10 9.29 -9.75
CA PRO A 252 -2.47 9.07 -9.29
C PRO A 252 -3.42 10.05 -10.00
N ARG A 253 -4.66 9.62 -10.26
CA ARG A 253 -5.67 10.49 -10.89
C ARG A 253 -5.86 11.77 -10.06
N LYS A 254 -5.70 12.92 -10.71
CA LYS A 254 -5.94 14.25 -10.11
C LYS A 254 -7.29 14.82 -10.57
N PRO A 255 -7.93 15.71 -9.79
CA PRO A 255 -9.08 16.48 -10.27
C PRO A 255 -8.76 17.18 -11.60
N GLY A 256 -9.71 17.17 -12.53
CA GLY A 256 -9.55 17.73 -13.88
C GLY A 256 -8.85 16.83 -14.92
N MET A 257 -8.24 15.71 -14.51
CA MET A 257 -7.58 14.77 -15.44
C MET A 257 -8.58 13.78 -16.07
N THR A 258 -8.56 13.64 -17.39
CA THR A 258 -9.38 12.63 -18.09
C THR A 258 -8.84 11.21 -17.88
N ARG A 259 -9.63 10.19 -18.26
CA ARG A 259 -9.16 8.79 -18.24
C ARG A 259 -8.02 8.56 -19.25
N ASP A 260 -8.02 9.29 -20.36
CA ASP A 260 -7.02 9.15 -21.42
C ASP A 260 -5.72 9.88 -21.12
N ASP A 261 -5.76 11.05 -20.47
CA ASP A 261 -4.54 11.72 -19.98
C ASP A 261 -3.77 10.83 -19.01
N LEU A 262 -4.50 10.26 -18.04
CA LEU A 262 -3.94 9.34 -17.04
C LEU A 262 -3.33 8.09 -17.69
N PHE A 263 -4.03 7.53 -18.68
CA PHE A 263 -3.50 6.42 -19.47
C PHE A 263 -2.21 6.81 -20.20
N ASN A 264 -2.21 7.91 -20.96
CA ASN A 264 -1.04 8.31 -21.77
C ASN A 264 0.20 8.61 -20.91
N ILE A 265 0.02 9.26 -19.75
CA ILE A 265 1.09 9.52 -18.79
C ILE A 265 1.69 8.22 -18.26
N ASN A 266 0.84 7.31 -17.74
CA ASN A 266 1.32 6.06 -17.15
C ASN A 266 1.85 5.08 -18.21
N ALA A 267 1.31 5.12 -19.44
CA ALA A 267 1.80 4.37 -20.59
C ALA A 267 3.23 4.79 -20.98
N GLY A 268 3.51 6.09 -21.01
CA GLY A 268 4.87 6.62 -21.20
C GLY A 268 5.84 6.18 -20.09
N ILE A 269 5.43 6.33 -18.83
CA ILE A 269 6.23 5.90 -17.66
C ILE A 269 6.56 4.41 -17.73
N VAL A 270 5.58 3.55 -18.00
CA VAL A 270 5.80 2.09 -18.10
C VAL A 270 6.70 1.75 -19.29
N ARG A 271 6.49 2.37 -20.46
CA ARG A 271 7.36 2.19 -21.63
C ARG A 271 8.82 2.48 -21.30
N ASP A 272 9.09 3.63 -20.67
CA ASP A 272 10.45 4.09 -20.40
C ASP A 272 11.15 3.23 -19.35
N LEU A 273 10.45 2.86 -18.28
CA LEU A 273 10.99 1.98 -17.24
C LEU A 273 11.21 0.55 -17.76
N VAL A 274 10.27 -0.02 -18.52
CA VAL A 274 10.42 -1.37 -19.09
C VAL A 274 11.48 -1.42 -20.18
N SER A 275 11.67 -0.35 -20.96
CA SER A 275 12.79 -0.22 -21.90
C SER A 275 14.13 -0.30 -21.16
N ALA A 276 14.27 0.39 -20.02
CA ALA A 276 15.48 0.29 -19.20
C ALA A 276 15.66 -1.11 -18.58
N VAL A 277 14.58 -1.79 -18.17
CA VAL A 277 14.61 -3.18 -17.70
C VAL A 277 15.10 -4.12 -18.80
N ALA A 278 14.60 -3.96 -20.01
CA ALA A 278 15.03 -4.73 -21.19
C ALA A 278 16.53 -4.59 -21.46
N ASP A 279 17.08 -3.39 -21.32
CA ASP A 279 18.49 -3.09 -21.58
C ASP A 279 19.45 -3.55 -20.46
N ASN A 280 18.99 -3.61 -19.21
CA ASN A 280 19.88 -3.78 -18.03
C ASN A 280 19.66 -5.08 -17.24
N CYS A 281 18.44 -5.63 -17.22
CA CYS A 281 18.12 -6.87 -16.51
C CYS A 281 16.97 -7.67 -17.17
N PRO A 282 17.08 -8.05 -18.47
CA PRO A 282 16.03 -8.78 -19.19
C PRO A 282 15.73 -10.18 -18.60
N GLY A 283 16.59 -10.69 -17.72
CA GLY A 283 16.38 -11.94 -17.00
C GLY A 283 15.42 -11.86 -15.81
N ALA A 284 15.11 -10.65 -15.32
CA ALA A 284 14.33 -10.43 -14.09
C ALA A 284 12.84 -10.76 -14.26
N PHE A 285 12.14 -10.99 -13.15
CA PHE A 285 10.67 -10.98 -13.11
C PHE A 285 10.18 -9.54 -13.04
N ILE A 286 9.23 -9.16 -13.89
CA ILE A 286 8.75 -7.78 -14.06
C ILE A 286 7.31 -7.68 -13.57
N LEU A 287 7.11 -7.00 -12.44
CA LEU A 287 5.85 -6.92 -11.70
C LEU A 287 5.23 -5.53 -11.91
N ILE A 288 4.29 -5.42 -12.85
CA ILE A 288 3.59 -4.18 -13.20
C ILE A 288 2.42 -3.95 -12.23
N ILE A 289 2.47 -2.84 -11.51
CA ILE A 289 1.38 -2.31 -10.66
C ILE A 289 0.81 -1.01 -11.26
N SER A 290 1.60 -0.33 -12.10
CA SER A 290 1.21 0.88 -12.84
C SER A 290 -0.13 0.73 -13.54
N ASN A 291 -1.11 1.53 -13.12
CA ASN A 291 -2.47 1.45 -13.66
C ASN A 291 -2.62 2.28 -14.96
N PRO A 292 -3.45 1.85 -15.94
CA PRO A 292 -4.33 0.67 -15.88
C PRO A 292 -3.61 -0.64 -16.29
N VAL A 293 -3.58 -1.64 -15.41
CA VAL A 293 -2.85 -2.91 -15.60
C VAL A 293 -3.26 -3.64 -16.88
N ASN A 294 -4.55 -3.61 -17.23
CA ASN A 294 -5.12 -4.21 -18.46
C ASN A 294 -4.49 -3.68 -19.76
N SER A 295 -3.82 -2.52 -19.73
CA SER A 295 -3.13 -1.92 -20.89
C SER A 295 -1.63 -1.76 -20.69
N THR A 296 -1.16 -1.51 -19.46
CA THR A 296 0.28 -1.32 -19.17
C THR A 296 1.09 -2.62 -19.28
N VAL A 297 0.48 -3.79 -18.99
CA VAL A 297 1.13 -5.09 -19.26
C VAL A 297 1.30 -5.36 -20.76
N PRO A 298 0.28 -5.18 -21.62
CA PRO A 298 0.46 -5.21 -23.07
C PRO A 298 1.52 -4.22 -23.59
N ILE A 299 1.58 -2.99 -23.05
CA ILE A 299 2.64 -2.02 -23.38
C ILE A 299 4.02 -2.59 -23.03
N ALA A 300 4.18 -3.13 -21.82
CA ALA A 300 5.44 -3.73 -21.38
C ALA A 300 5.85 -4.91 -22.28
N ALA A 301 4.90 -5.77 -22.66
CA ALA A 301 5.15 -6.89 -23.56
C ALA A 301 5.63 -6.42 -24.95
N GLU A 302 4.95 -5.45 -25.56
CA GLU A 302 5.36 -4.92 -26.86
C GLU A 302 6.73 -4.22 -26.81
N VAL A 303 7.05 -3.48 -25.74
CA VAL A 303 8.38 -2.87 -25.54
C VAL A 303 9.48 -3.94 -25.43
N LEU A 304 9.23 -5.01 -24.66
CA LEU A 304 10.17 -6.14 -24.55
C LEU A 304 10.34 -6.89 -25.89
N LYS A 305 9.28 -6.99 -26.71
CA LYS A 305 9.33 -7.59 -28.06
C LYS A 305 10.15 -6.72 -29.01
N GLN A 306 9.92 -5.40 -29.01
CA GLN A 306 10.70 -4.42 -29.78
C GLN A 306 12.19 -4.47 -29.42
N LYS A 307 12.51 -4.72 -28.14
CA LYS A 307 13.88 -4.94 -27.64
C LYS A 307 14.43 -6.36 -27.87
N GLY A 308 13.64 -7.30 -28.40
CA GLY A 308 14.07 -8.66 -28.69
C GLY A 308 14.28 -9.58 -27.46
N VAL A 309 13.80 -9.18 -26.28
CA VAL A 309 14.07 -9.87 -24.99
C VAL A 309 12.81 -10.34 -24.26
N TYR A 310 11.67 -10.38 -24.94
CA TYR A 310 10.39 -10.75 -24.33
C TYR A 310 10.31 -12.24 -23.96
N ASP A 311 10.22 -12.50 -22.65
CA ASP A 311 9.83 -13.80 -22.09
C ASP A 311 8.43 -13.66 -21.44
N PRO A 312 7.36 -14.25 -22.02
CA PRO A 312 6.01 -14.17 -21.46
C PRO A 312 5.89 -14.82 -20.08
N LYS A 313 6.86 -15.65 -19.66
CA LYS A 313 6.86 -16.28 -18.33
C LYS A 313 7.30 -15.34 -17.22
N LYS A 314 7.84 -14.16 -17.55
CA LYS A 314 8.48 -13.24 -16.60
C LYS A 314 7.80 -11.89 -16.47
N LEU A 315 6.77 -11.61 -17.27
CA LEU A 315 6.00 -10.38 -17.19
C LEU A 315 4.66 -10.62 -16.48
N PHE A 316 4.42 -9.88 -15.40
CA PHE A 316 3.30 -10.08 -14.50
C PHE A 316 2.55 -8.77 -14.25
N GLY A 317 1.25 -8.73 -14.53
CA GLY A 317 0.34 -7.74 -13.96
C GLY A 317 -0.09 -8.17 -12.56
N VAL A 318 0.17 -7.33 -11.55
CA VAL A 318 -0.11 -7.64 -10.15
C VAL A 318 -1.58 -7.38 -9.84
N THR A 319 -2.42 -8.42 -9.97
CA THR A 319 -3.86 -8.39 -9.62
C THR A 319 -4.16 -8.90 -8.21
N THR A 320 -3.11 -9.20 -7.42
CA THR A 320 -3.20 -9.79 -6.08
C THR A 320 -4.06 -8.99 -5.10
N LEU A 321 -4.24 -7.68 -5.30
CA LEU A 321 -5.12 -6.86 -4.45
C LEU A 321 -6.59 -7.30 -4.56
N ASP A 322 -7.03 -7.80 -5.70
CA ASP A 322 -8.40 -8.25 -5.90
C ASP A 322 -8.65 -9.59 -5.21
N VAL A 323 -7.67 -10.50 -5.24
CA VAL A 323 -7.67 -11.73 -4.43
C VAL A 323 -7.70 -11.40 -2.93
N VAL A 324 -6.85 -10.45 -2.47
CA VAL A 324 -6.85 -10.01 -1.07
C VAL A 324 -8.21 -9.44 -0.65
N ARG A 325 -8.88 -8.67 -1.52
CA ARG A 325 -10.24 -8.16 -1.30
C ARG A 325 -11.27 -9.27 -1.28
N ALA A 326 -11.25 -10.17 -2.27
CA ALA A 326 -12.17 -11.29 -2.38
C ALA A 326 -12.10 -12.18 -1.14
N ASN A 327 -10.89 -12.60 -0.73
CA ASN A 327 -10.69 -13.38 0.49
C ASN A 327 -11.21 -12.64 1.73
N THR A 328 -10.99 -11.32 1.82
CA THR A 328 -11.48 -10.49 2.93
C THR A 328 -13.00 -10.43 3.00
N PHE A 329 -13.67 -10.13 1.88
CA PHE A 329 -15.12 -9.95 1.85
C PHE A 329 -15.88 -11.29 1.96
N VAL A 330 -15.36 -12.36 1.35
CA VAL A 330 -15.90 -13.71 1.52
C VAL A 330 -15.74 -14.20 2.96
N ALA A 331 -14.56 -14.01 3.58
CA ALA A 331 -14.36 -14.37 4.98
C ALA A 331 -15.34 -13.64 5.91
N GLN A 332 -15.57 -12.34 5.68
CA GLN A 332 -16.57 -11.55 6.41
C GLN A 332 -17.99 -12.04 6.19
N ARG A 333 -18.42 -12.24 4.93
CA ARG A 333 -19.80 -12.63 4.57
C ARG A 333 -20.16 -14.04 5.05
N LYS A 334 -19.18 -14.96 5.09
CA LYS A 334 -19.36 -16.36 5.48
C LYS A 334 -18.83 -16.71 6.88
N ASN A 335 -18.37 -15.71 7.65
CA ASN A 335 -17.78 -15.88 8.98
C ASN A 335 -16.66 -16.94 9.01
N LEU A 336 -15.83 -16.96 7.97
CA LEU A 336 -14.70 -17.88 7.83
C LEU A 336 -13.43 -17.24 8.42
N LYS A 337 -12.46 -18.07 8.81
CA LYS A 337 -11.13 -17.61 9.20
C LYS A 337 -10.41 -17.04 7.98
N LEU A 338 -10.13 -15.73 8.00
CA LEU A 338 -9.53 -15.00 6.87
C LEU A 338 -8.27 -15.66 6.27
N ILE A 339 -7.40 -16.22 7.13
CA ILE A 339 -6.15 -16.86 6.72
C ILE A 339 -6.34 -18.16 5.94
N ASP A 340 -7.49 -18.82 6.09
CA ASP A 340 -7.82 -20.08 5.43
C ASP A 340 -8.57 -19.85 4.10
N VAL A 341 -8.99 -18.62 3.79
CA VAL A 341 -9.78 -18.29 2.59
C VAL A 341 -8.89 -18.01 1.38
N ASP A 342 -9.15 -18.71 0.27
CA ASP A 342 -8.61 -18.49 -1.06
C ASP A 342 -9.74 -18.46 -2.11
N VAL A 343 -9.92 -17.32 -2.76
CA VAL A 343 -10.86 -17.10 -3.87
C VAL A 343 -10.03 -16.77 -5.12
N PRO A 344 -10.04 -17.61 -6.17
CA PRO A 344 -9.40 -17.23 -7.42
C PRO A 344 -10.12 -16.02 -8.03
N VAL A 345 -9.35 -15.04 -8.53
CA VAL A 345 -9.87 -13.89 -9.26
C VAL A 345 -9.23 -13.86 -10.64
N VAL A 346 -10.06 -13.80 -11.68
CA VAL A 346 -9.66 -13.95 -13.09
C VAL A 346 -10.12 -12.75 -13.93
N GLY A 347 -9.72 -12.71 -15.21
CA GLY A 347 -10.08 -11.63 -16.15
C GLY A 347 -9.03 -10.52 -16.24
N GLY A 348 -9.21 -9.44 -15.50
CA GLY A 348 -8.37 -8.23 -15.50
C GLY A 348 -8.43 -7.49 -14.16
N HIS A 349 -8.09 -6.20 -14.16
CA HIS A 349 -7.92 -5.35 -12.97
C HIS A 349 -8.72 -4.03 -13.03
N ALA A 350 -9.85 -4.00 -13.73
CA ALA A 350 -10.69 -2.80 -13.83
C ALA A 350 -12.18 -3.14 -13.99
N GLY A 351 -13.02 -2.62 -13.10
CA GLY A 351 -14.48 -2.75 -13.21
C GLY A 351 -14.93 -4.20 -13.39
N ILE A 352 -15.80 -4.44 -14.38
CA ILE A 352 -16.34 -5.78 -14.68
C ILE A 352 -15.27 -6.79 -15.12
N THR A 353 -14.07 -6.34 -15.50
CA THR A 353 -12.97 -7.26 -15.83
C THR A 353 -12.45 -8.04 -14.63
N ILE A 354 -12.73 -7.61 -13.40
CA ILE A 354 -12.39 -8.34 -12.19
C ILE A 354 -13.49 -9.39 -11.94
N LEU A 355 -13.20 -10.67 -12.18
CA LEU A 355 -14.14 -11.78 -11.98
C LEU A 355 -13.70 -12.68 -10.82
N PRO A 356 -14.29 -12.54 -9.61
CA PRO A 356 -14.07 -13.47 -8.51
C PRO A 356 -14.83 -14.78 -8.75
N LEU A 357 -14.12 -15.90 -8.74
CA LEU A 357 -14.69 -17.23 -8.90
C LEU A 357 -15.18 -17.77 -7.55
N LEU A 358 -16.32 -17.24 -7.10
CA LEU A 358 -16.91 -17.58 -5.80
C LEU A 358 -17.26 -19.07 -5.70
N SER A 359 -17.63 -19.73 -6.81
CA SER A 359 -17.87 -21.19 -6.86
C SER A 359 -16.61 -22.02 -6.61
N LYS A 360 -15.42 -21.42 -6.72
CA LYS A 360 -14.10 -22.05 -6.51
C LYS A 360 -13.46 -21.67 -5.17
N THR A 361 -14.18 -20.97 -4.30
CA THR A 361 -13.72 -20.58 -2.95
C THR A 361 -13.22 -21.79 -2.17
N ARG A 362 -12.08 -21.65 -1.51
CA ARG A 362 -11.53 -22.62 -0.54
C ARG A 362 -11.42 -21.93 0.83
N PRO A 363 -11.82 -22.58 1.95
CA PRO A 363 -12.64 -23.78 2.01
C PRO A 363 -13.99 -23.59 1.30
N SER A 364 -14.58 -24.68 0.81
CA SER A 364 -15.84 -24.63 0.05
C SER A 364 -16.94 -23.95 0.85
N ALA A 365 -17.61 -22.97 0.25
CA ALA A 365 -18.73 -22.23 0.84
C ALA A 365 -19.89 -22.13 -0.17
N SER A 366 -21.12 -22.26 0.32
CA SER A 366 -22.34 -22.05 -0.48
C SER A 366 -22.75 -20.58 -0.44
N PHE A 367 -23.09 -20.02 -1.60
CA PHE A 367 -23.59 -18.65 -1.76
C PHE A 367 -24.98 -18.71 -2.41
N THR A 368 -25.88 -17.79 -2.04
CA THR A 368 -27.10 -17.53 -2.81
C THR A 368 -26.78 -16.65 -4.02
N ASP A 369 -27.68 -16.58 -5.01
CA ASP A 369 -27.48 -15.75 -6.21
C ASP A 369 -27.30 -14.27 -5.85
N GLU A 370 -28.04 -13.78 -4.85
CA GLU A 370 -27.91 -12.41 -4.33
C GLU A 370 -26.55 -12.19 -3.66
N GLU A 371 -26.04 -13.16 -2.89
CA GLU A 371 -24.71 -13.07 -2.29
C GLU A 371 -23.60 -13.09 -3.35
N VAL A 372 -23.77 -13.85 -4.43
CA VAL A 372 -22.84 -13.88 -5.57
C VAL A 372 -22.79 -12.52 -6.26
N GLU A 373 -23.95 -11.90 -6.52
CA GLU A 373 -24.04 -10.58 -7.13
C GLU A 373 -23.46 -9.48 -6.21
N GLU A 374 -23.90 -9.41 -4.95
CA GLU A 374 -23.42 -8.45 -3.95
C GLU A 374 -21.89 -8.50 -3.80
N LEU A 375 -21.33 -9.69 -3.62
CA LEU A 375 -19.89 -9.86 -3.45
C LEU A 375 -19.12 -9.52 -4.72
N THR A 376 -19.61 -9.93 -5.90
CA THR A 376 -18.95 -9.64 -7.19
C THR A 376 -18.89 -8.13 -7.44
N VAL A 377 -20.02 -7.43 -7.33
CA VAL A 377 -20.11 -5.98 -7.52
C VAL A 377 -19.22 -5.25 -6.51
N ARG A 378 -19.18 -5.69 -5.25
CA ARG A 378 -18.31 -5.10 -4.23
C ARG A 378 -16.83 -5.31 -4.51
N ILE A 379 -16.42 -6.52 -4.93
CA ILE A 379 -15.02 -6.83 -5.27
C ILE A 379 -14.55 -5.96 -6.45
N GLN A 380 -15.38 -5.82 -7.49
CA GLN A 380 -15.12 -4.97 -8.66
C GLN A 380 -14.99 -3.49 -8.29
N ASN A 381 -15.80 -2.99 -7.35
CA ASN A 381 -15.87 -1.57 -7.00
C ASN A 381 -15.03 -1.17 -5.77
N ALA A 382 -14.40 -2.10 -5.06
CA ALA A 382 -13.55 -1.82 -3.88
C ALA A 382 -12.31 -0.95 -4.17
N GLY A 383 -11.98 -0.69 -5.45
CA GLY A 383 -11.08 0.39 -5.85
C GLY A 383 -11.70 1.77 -5.65
N THR A 384 -12.92 1.94 -6.14
CA THR A 384 -13.74 3.16 -6.05
C THR A 384 -14.09 3.48 -4.61
N GLU A 385 -14.55 2.50 -3.81
CA GLU A 385 -14.85 2.67 -2.38
C GLU A 385 -13.71 3.36 -1.60
N VAL A 386 -12.45 2.99 -1.88
CA VAL A 386 -11.27 3.57 -1.21
C VAL A 386 -10.96 4.99 -1.72
N VAL A 387 -11.25 5.30 -2.98
CA VAL A 387 -11.09 6.66 -3.53
C VAL A 387 -12.13 7.60 -2.92
N GLU A 388 -13.37 7.14 -2.77
CA GLU A 388 -14.48 7.87 -2.16
C GLU A 388 -14.23 8.08 -0.66
N ALA A 389 -13.83 7.04 0.08
CA ALA A 389 -13.47 7.13 1.49
C ALA A 389 -12.26 8.05 1.75
N LYS A 390 -11.40 8.26 0.74
CA LYS A 390 -10.30 9.24 0.75
C LYS A 390 -10.70 10.63 0.25
N ALA A 391 -11.98 10.88 -0.01
CA ALA A 391 -12.49 12.14 -0.59
C ALA A 391 -11.74 12.57 -1.86
N GLY A 392 -11.34 11.60 -2.71
CA GLY A 392 -10.57 11.85 -3.93
C GLY A 392 -9.08 12.12 -3.74
N ALA A 393 -8.55 12.12 -2.50
CA ALA A 393 -7.12 12.35 -2.19
C ALA A 393 -6.20 11.15 -2.54
N GLY A 394 -6.51 10.42 -3.60
CA GLY A 394 -5.78 9.24 -4.08
C GLY A 394 -6.50 7.90 -3.83
N SER A 395 -5.89 6.82 -4.28
CA SER A 395 -6.43 5.46 -4.27
C SER A 395 -5.84 4.58 -3.15
N ALA A 396 -6.12 3.27 -3.20
CA ALA A 396 -5.50 2.27 -2.34
C ALA A 396 -3.96 2.31 -2.44
N THR A 397 -3.30 2.41 -1.29
CA THR A 397 -1.83 2.59 -1.17
C THR A 397 -1.26 1.52 -0.25
N LEU A 398 -1.70 1.50 1.01
CA LEU A 398 -1.25 0.53 2.02
C LEU A 398 -1.64 -0.92 1.67
N SER A 399 -2.91 -1.16 1.29
CA SER A 399 -3.38 -2.49 0.87
C SER A 399 -2.77 -2.94 -0.46
N MET A 400 -2.50 -2.01 -1.37
CA MET A 400 -1.79 -2.32 -2.62
C MET A 400 -0.33 -2.69 -2.35
N ALA A 401 0.36 -1.97 -1.46
CA ALA A 401 1.70 -2.32 -1.02
C ALA A 401 1.77 -3.70 -0.35
N TYR A 402 0.80 -4.04 0.51
CA TYR A 402 0.65 -5.39 1.06
C TYR A 402 0.48 -6.46 -0.01
N ALA A 403 -0.46 -6.26 -0.94
CA ALA A 403 -0.74 -7.22 -2.01
C ALA A 403 0.45 -7.40 -2.97
N ALA A 404 1.15 -6.31 -3.31
CA ALA A 404 2.36 -6.35 -4.11
C ALA A 404 3.52 -7.03 -3.37
N ALA A 405 3.73 -6.76 -2.08
CA ALA A 405 4.74 -7.42 -1.27
C ALA A 405 4.50 -8.93 -1.16
N ARG A 406 3.24 -9.38 -1.05
CA ARG A 406 2.87 -10.80 -1.15
C ARG A 406 3.31 -11.40 -2.49
N PHE A 407 3.04 -10.74 -3.61
CA PHE A 407 3.41 -11.26 -4.93
C PHE A 407 4.94 -11.27 -5.14
N VAL A 408 5.66 -10.31 -4.57
CA VAL A 408 7.13 -10.31 -4.52
C VAL A 408 7.64 -11.48 -3.69
N GLU A 409 7.10 -11.73 -2.49
CA GLU A 409 7.51 -12.86 -1.64
C GLU A 409 7.23 -14.21 -2.33
N SER A 410 6.09 -14.36 -2.99
CA SER A 410 5.77 -15.52 -3.84
C SER A 410 6.79 -15.66 -4.99
N SER A 411 7.18 -14.56 -5.64
CA SER A 411 8.22 -14.55 -6.68
C SER A 411 9.60 -14.99 -6.15
N LEU A 412 9.99 -14.51 -4.96
CA LEU A 412 11.24 -14.86 -4.30
C LEU A 412 11.29 -16.35 -3.88
N ARG A 413 10.19 -16.87 -3.30
CA ARG A 413 10.06 -18.31 -3.00
C ARG A 413 10.17 -19.18 -4.24
N ALA A 414 9.57 -18.76 -5.35
CA ALA A 414 9.63 -19.47 -6.63
C ALA A 414 11.06 -19.49 -7.22
N LEU A 415 11.83 -18.40 -7.10
CA LEU A 415 13.25 -18.35 -7.45
C LEU A 415 14.10 -19.28 -6.57
N ASP A 416 13.81 -19.31 -5.27
CA ASP A 416 14.47 -20.19 -4.30
C ASP A 416 14.25 -21.68 -4.58
N GLY A 417 13.12 -22.01 -5.23
CA GLY A 417 12.77 -23.36 -5.65
C GLY A 417 11.68 -24.01 -4.82
N ASP A 418 10.88 -23.18 -4.14
CA ASP A 418 9.59 -23.63 -3.64
C ASP A 418 8.70 -24.05 -4.82
N GLY A 419 8.42 -25.35 -4.90
CA GLY A 419 7.65 -25.93 -6.00
C GLY A 419 6.13 -25.77 -5.86
N ASP A 420 5.65 -25.15 -4.78
CA ASP A 420 4.23 -25.03 -4.40
C ASP A 420 3.81 -23.55 -4.24
N VAL A 421 4.12 -22.75 -5.27
CA VAL A 421 3.79 -21.31 -5.32
C VAL A 421 2.74 -21.04 -6.40
N TYR A 422 1.60 -20.49 -5.98
CA TYR A 422 0.51 -20.10 -6.86
C TYR A 422 -0.01 -18.70 -6.50
N GLU A 423 -0.26 -17.89 -7.52
CA GLU A 423 -0.88 -16.56 -7.40
C GLU A 423 -1.81 -16.32 -8.59
N CYS A 424 -2.77 -15.40 -8.48
CA CYS A 424 -3.44 -14.85 -9.65
C CYS A 424 -2.64 -13.66 -10.21
N SER A 425 -2.44 -13.61 -11.53
CA SER A 425 -1.75 -12.51 -12.21
C SER A 425 -2.26 -12.32 -13.63
N PHE A 426 -2.30 -11.07 -14.09
CA PHE A 426 -2.62 -10.70 -15.48
C PHE A 426 -1.37 -10.90 -16.37
N VAL A 427 -1.39 -11.97 -17.17
CA VAL A 427 -0.22 -12.47 -17.92
C VAL A 427 -0.60 -12.74 -19.37
N GLN A 428 0.39 -12.96 -20.26
CA GLN A 428 0.09 -13.52 -21.57
C GLN A 428 -0.49 -14.93 -21.38
N SER A 429 -1.62 -15.21 -22.03
CA SER A 429 -2.44 -16.39 -21.75
C SER A 429 -3.08 -16.94 -23.02
N ASP A 430 -3.31 -18.25 -23.04
CA ASP A 430 -4.05 -19.01 -24.06
C ASP A 430 -5.34 -19.64 -23.50
N LEU A 431 -5.70 -19.31 -22.24
CA LEU A 431 -6.94 -19.78 -21.59
C LEU A 431 -8.23 -19.19 -22.20
N THR A 432 -8.10 -18.16 -23.03
CA THR A 432 -9.20 -17.48 -23.73
C THR A 432 -8.75 -17.06 -25.12
N ASP A 433 -9.67 -16.51 -25.92
CA ASP A 433 -9.37 -15.86 -27.20
C ASP A 433 -8.58 -14.52 -27.06
N LEU A 434 -8.41 -14.02 -25.83
CA LEU A 434 -7.64 -12.81 -25.54
C LEU A 434 -6.17 -13.15 -25.26
N PRO A 435 -5.21 -12.38 -25.81
CA PRO A 435 -3.78 -12.68 -25.66
C PRO A 435 -3.24 -12.38 -24.24
N PHE A 436 -3.98 -11.65 -23.41
CA PHE A 436 -3.67 -11.44 -22.00
C PHE A 436 -4.91 -11.68 -21.15
N PHE A 437 -4.74 -12.40 -20.03
CA PHE A 437 -5.84 -12.75 -19.14
C PHE A 437 -5.32 -13.01 -17.72
N ALA A 438 -6.04 -12.53 -16.71
CA ALA A 438 -5.73 -12.82 -15.32
C ALA A 438 -6.22 -14.20 -14.96
N SER A 439 -5.33 -15.04 -14.47
CA SER A 439 -5.65 -16.40 -14.05
C SER A 439 -4.70 -16.84 -12.95
N ARG A 440 -5.01 -17.96 -12.28
CA ARG A 440 -4.08 -18.60 -11.36
C ARG A 440 -2.91 -19.18 -12.17
N VAL A 441 -1.70 -18.81 -11.78
CA VAL A 441 -0.45 -19.29 -12.36
C VAL A 441 0.35 -20.03 -11.31
N LYS A 442 1.06 -21.09 -11.72
CA LYS A 442 2.12 -21.71 -10.93
C LYS A 442 3.44 -21.01 -11.22
N LEU A 443 4.13 -20.54 -10.18
CA LEU A 443 5.44 -19.91 -10.29
C LEU A 443 6.56 -20.92 -9.96
N GLY A 444 7.71 -20.74 -10.60
CA GLY A 444 8.95 -21.46 -10.31
C GLY A 444 10.18 -20.66 -10.76
N LYS A 445 11.35 -21.30 -10.77
CA LYS A 445 12.66 -20.62 -10.96
C LYS A 445 12.82 -19.85 -12.28
N LYS A 446 11.97 -20.12 -13.27
CA LYS A 446 11.99 -19.48 -14.60
C LYS A 446 10.75 -18.63 -14.87
N GLY A 447 10.00 -18.28 -13.83
CA GLY A 447 8.73 -17.54 -13.93
C GLY A 447 7.54 -18.50 -13.95
N ILE A 448 6.57 -18.26 -14.84
CA ILE A 448 5.38 -19.11 -15.00
C ILE A 448 5.79 -20.52 -15.46
N GLU A 449 5.50 -21.53 -14.64
CA GLU A 449 5.61 -22.94 -15.00
C GLU A 449 4.36 -23.47 -15.69
N ALA A 450 3.18 -23.05 -15.22
CA ALA A 450 1.88 -23.46 -15.75
C ALA A 450 0.79 -22.41 -15.49
N LEU A 451 -0.17 -22.32 -16.41
CA LEU A 451 -1.48 -21.73 -16.16
C LEU A 451 -2.42 -22.81 -15.60
N ILE A 452 -3.43 -22.45 -14.81
CA ILE A 452 -4.34 -23.41 -14.16
C ILE A 452 -5.73 -23.37 -14.83
N PRO A 453 -5.95 -24.11 -15.94
CA PRO A 453 -7.22 -24.09 -16.69
C PRO A 453 -8.40 -24.65 -15.90
N SER A 454 -8.15 -25.49 -14.89
CA SER A 454 -9.21 -26.10 -14.06
C SER A 454 -10.04 -25.09 -13.28
N ASP A 455 -9.50 -23.90 -12.99
CA ASP A 455 -10.26 -22.85 -12.29
C ASP A 455 -11.40 -22.31 -13.19
N LEU A 456 -11.26 -22.37 -14.52
CA LEU A 456 -12.28 -21.99 -15.51
C LEU A 456 -13.21 -23.15 -15.93
N GLN A 457 -13.04 -24.36 -15.38
CA GLN A 457 -13.89 -25.51 -15.70
C GLN A 457 -15.07 -25.61 -14.73
N GLY A 458 -16.28 -25.83 -15.24
CA GLY A 458 -17.49 -25.93 -14.42
C GLY A 458 -17.77 -24.65 -13.64
N LEU A 459 -17.75 -23.51 -14.33
CA LEU A 459 -18.24 -22.23 -13.83
C LEU A 459 -19.76 -22.30 -13.65
N THR A 460 -20.29 -21.50 -12.73
CA THR A 460 -21.74 -21.25 -12.63
C THR A 460 -22.25 -20.44 -13.81
N ASP A 461 -23.56 -20.46 -14.07
CA ASP A 461 -24.20 -19.64 -15.10
C ASP A 461 -23.90 -18.14 -14.93
N TYR A 462 -23.79 -17.67 -13.69
CA TYR A 462 -23.41 -16.28 -13.37
C TYR A 462 -21.97 -15.99 -13.79
N GLU A 463 -21.01 -16.81 -13.33
CA GLU A 463 -19.59 -16.65 -13.64
C GLU A 463 -19.31 -16.79 -15.14
N GLN A 464 -20.01 -17.69 -15.84
CA GLN A 464 -19.89 -17.84 -17.29
C GLN A 464 -20.43 -16.61 -18.05
N LYS A 465 -21.59 -16.06 -17.64
CA LYS A 465 -22.13 -14.82 -18.22
C LYS A 465 -21.20 -13.63 -17.97
N ALA A 466 -20.65 -13.52 -16.75
CA ALA A 466 -19.69 -12.47 -16.40
C ALA A 466 -18.38 -12.61 -17.19
N LEU A 467 -17.88 -13.84 -17.41
CA LEU A 467 -16.71 -14.13 -18.22
C LEU A 467 -16.89 -13.72 -19.68
N GLU A 468 -18.05 -13.95 -20.28
CA GLU A 468 -18.31 -13.46 -21.64
C GLU A 468 -18.51 -11.94 -21.68
N ALA A 469 -19.17 -11.36 -20.67
CA ALA A 469 -19.41 -9.91 -20.58
C ALA A 469 -18.11 -9.08 -20.43
N LEU A 470 -17.08 -9.62 -19.75
CA LEU A 470 -15.83 -8.88 -19.53
C LEU A 470 -14.87 -8.88 -20.73
N LYS A 471 -14.97 -9.87 -21.64
CA LYS A 471 -14.02 -10.03 -22.74
C LYS A 471 -13.93 -8.80 -23.66
N PRO A 472 -15.03 -8.15 -24.08
CA PRO A 472 -14.96 -6.97 -24.95
C PRO A 472 -14.25 -5.76 -24.32
N GLU A 473 -14.48 -5.50 -23.02
CA GLU A 473 -13.81 -4.40 -22.30
C GLU A 473 -12.32 -4.69 -22.09
N LEU A 474 -12.00 -5.94 -21.75
CA LEU A 474 -10.62 -6.38 -21.59
C LEU A 474 -9.85 -6.35 -22.92
N LYS A 475 -10.45 -6.82 -24.01
CA LYS A 475 -9.92 -6.73 -25.37
C LYS A 475 -9.62 -5.29 -25.78
N THR A 476 -10.58 -4.39 -25.57
CA THR A 476 -10.41 -2.95 -25.85
C THR A 476 -9.23 -2.35 -25.06
N SER A 477 -9.08 -2.75 -23.80
CA SER A 477 -7.97 -2.32 -22.94
C SER A 477 -6.61 -2.85 -23.42
N ILE A 478 -6.57 -4.10 -23.88
CA ILE A 478 -5.37 -4.75 -24.42
C ILE A 478 -4.94 -4.10 -25.74
N GLU A 479 -5.87 -3.96 -26.69
CA GLU A 479 -5.63 -3.34 -28.00
C GLU A 479 -5.16 -1.90 -27.87
N LYS A 480 -5.72 -1.13 -26.92
CA LYS A 480 -5.25 0.23 -26.61
C LYS A 480 -3.80 0.26 -26.12
N GLY A 481 -3.39 -0.71 -25.31
CA GLY A 481 -2.00 -0.85 -24.85
C GLY A 481 -1.05 -1.18 -26.00
N ILE A 482 -1.39 -2.20 -26.80
CA ILE A 482 -0.60 -2.61 -27.98
C ILE A 482 -0.45 -1.44 -28.97
N ALA A 483 -1.56 -0.77 -29.31
CA ALA A 483 -1.56 0.34 -30.26
C ALA A 483 -0.74 1.55 -29.77
N PHE A 484 -0.65 1.78 -28.46
CA PHE A 484 0.23 2.82 -27.90
C PHE A 484 1.71 2.48 -28.15
N ALA A 485 2.14 1.25 -27.82
CA ALA A 485 3.52 0.82 -27.98
C ALA A 485 3.96 0.75 -29.45
N GLN A 486 3.06 0.32 -30.36
CA GLN A 486 3.35 0.23 -31.79
C GLN A 486 3.45 1.61 -32.46
N LYS A 487 2.62 2.59 -32.09
CA LYS A 487 2.71 3.97 -32.61
C LYS A 487 4.06 4.63 -32.31
N GLN A 488 4.68 4.29 -31.17
CA GLN A 488 5.98 4.84 -30.79
C GLN A 488 7.13 4.21 -31.60
N ALA A 489 7.06 2.92 -31.93
CA ALA A 489 8.05 2.24 -32.76
C ALA A 489 8.07 2.69 -34.24
N VAL A 490 7.02 3.38 -34.71
CA VAL A 490 6.97 4.00 -36.06
C VAL A 490 7.47 5.45 -36.03
N ALA A 491 7.63 6.05 -34.85
CA ALA A 491 8.04 7.44 -34.66
C ALA A 491 9.49 7.62 -34.16
N ALA A 492 10.19 6.51 -33.92
CA ALA A 492 11.58 6.43 -33.48
C ALA A 492 12.45 5.78 -34.57
#